data_AF-A0A938DQ93-F1
#
_entry.id   AF-A0A938DQ93-F1
#
_cell.length_a   1.000
_cell.length_b   1.000
_cell.length_c   1.000
_cell.angle_alpha   90.00
_cell.angle_beta   90.00
_cell.angle_gamma   90.00
#
_symmetry.space_group_name_H-M   'P 1'
#
loop_
_entity.id
_entity.type
_entity.pdbx_description
1 polymer ?
#
loop_
_entity_poly.entity_id
_entity_poly.type
_entity_poly.pdbx_seq_one_letter_code
_entity_poly.pdbx_strand_id
1 'polypeptide(L)'
;MARDRGVVPRDDALRAELIRRAVHPAAPGNADRLWDVLDEHEAWPGYRLVDVDGEHAAWLIAQLGDTELQRRCLEHLEAAVDWGDAPPGHYACLVDRVRMAEGHPQLYGSQFVIAAGGRIVPWPIERPETVDVRRTRMGLQPLAVQQMIMEAEYREHGTPLWPVTSPPPP
;
A
#
# COMPACT_ATOMS: atom_id res chain seq x y z
N MET A 1 17.84 14.53 -25.09
CA MET A 1 17.16 13.58 -26.00
C MET A 1 16.06 12.90 -25.21
N ALA A 2 14.82 13.36 -25.36
CA ALA A 2 13.67 12.70 -24.76
C ALA A 2 13.53 11.33 -25.46
N ARG A 3 13.63 10.25 -24.69
CA ARG A 3 13.25 8.93 -25.21
C ARG A 3 11.75 8.97 -25.40
N ASP A 4 11.33 9.03 -26.66
CA ASP A 4 9.99 8.68 -27.09
C ASP A 4 9.79 7.20 -26.72
N ARG A 5 9.22 6.96 -25.54
CA ARG A 5 8.84 5.63 -25.07
C ARG A 5 7.39 5.48 -25.45
N GLY A 6 7.15 4.70 -26.51
CA GLY A 6 5.84 4.48 -27.11
C GLY A 6 4.76 4.23 -26.05
N VAL A 7 3.54 4.64 -26.40
CA VAL A 7 2.34 4.41 -25.60
C VAL A 7 2.31 2.94 -25.18
N VAL A 8 2.50 2.66 -23.90
CA VAL A 8 2.26 1.33 -23.33
C VAL A 8 0.78 1.05 -23.58
N PRO A 9 0.42 0.02 -24.37
CA PRO A 9 -0.97 -0.32 -24.58
C PRO A 9 -1.61 -0.69 -23.25
N ARG A 10 -2.85 -0.27 -23.02
CA ARG A 10 -3.63 -0.73 -21.88
C ARG A 10 -3.79 -2.25 -21.93
N ASP A 11 -3.73 -2.88 -20.77
CA ASP A 11 -3.99 -4.31 -20.59
C ASP A 11 -5.27 -4.50 -19.77
N ASP A 12 -6.41 -4.50 -20.46
CA ASP A 12 -7.72 -4.68 -19.85
C ASP A 12 -7.89 -6.10 -19.26
N ALA A 13 -7.16 -7.10 -19.78
CA ALA A 13 -7.21 -8.46 -19.30
C ALA A 13 -6.50 -8.59 -17.95
N LEU A 14 -5.30 -8.01 -17.84
CA LEU A 14 -4.55 -7.91 -16.59
C LEU A 14 -5.32 -7.09 -15.56
N ARG A 15 -5.87 -5.93 -15.94
CA ARG A 15 -6.75 -5.13 -15.07
C ARG A 15 -7.87 -5.97 -14.47
N ALA A 16 -8.61 -6.69 -15.31
CA ALA A 16 -9.72 -7.52 -14.84
C ALA A 16 -9.23 -8.70 -13.96
N GLU A 17 -8.05 -9.25 -14.23
CA GLU A 17 -7.42 -10.27 -13.39
C GLU A 17 -7.09 -9.74 -11.99
N LEU A 18 -6.39 -8.60 -11.91
CA LEU A 18 -6.00 -7.98 -10.65
C LEU A 18 -7.21 -7.67 -9.78
N ILE A 19 -8.27 -7.08 -10.37
CA ILE A 19 -9.53 -6.79 -9.66
C ILE A 19 -10.15 -8.06 -9.07
N ARG A 20 -10.20 -9.16 -9.83
CA ARG A 20 -10.73 -10.45 -9.32
C ARG A 20 -9.89 -10.99 -8.18
N ARG A 21 -8.56 -10.89 -8.27
CA ARG A 21 -7.64 -11.37 -7.22
C ARG A 21 -7.73 -10.53 -5.95
N ALA A 22 -7.89 -9.23 -6.09
CA ALA A 22 -7.99 -8.29 -4.96
C ALA A 22 -9.28 -8.44 -4.14
N VAL A 23 -10.26 -9.24 -4.58
CA VAL A 23 -11.39 -9.67 -3.73
C VAL A 23 -10.88 -10.42 -2.49
N HIS A 24 -9.79 -11.18 -2.63
CA HIS A 24 -9.08 -11.84 -1.54
C HIS A 24 -7.58 -11.58 -1.70
N PRO A 25 -7.08 -10.39 -1.35
CA PRO A 25 -5.74 -9.98 -1.78
C PRO A 25 -4.62 -10.85 -1.16
N ALA A 26 -4.85 -11.38 0.05
CA ALA A 26 -3.96 -12.33 0.73
C ALA A 26 -4.12 -13.80 0.28
N ALA A 27 -4.93 -14.09 -0.74
CA ALA A 27 -5.12 -15.46 -1.21
C ALA A 27 -3.79 -16.05 -1.74
N PRO A 28 -3.52 -17.35 -1.51
CA PRO A 28 -2.33 -18.01 -2.05
C PRO A 28 -2.17 -17.80 -3.55
N GLY A 29 -0.94 -17.55 -4.00
CA GLY A 29 -0.60 -17.32 -5.40
C GLY A 29 -0.87 -15.90 -5.93
N ASN A 30 -1.51 -15.01 -5.17
CA ASN A 30 -1.60 -13.60 -5.56
C ASN A 30 -0.26 -12.88 -5.48
N ALA A 31 0.53 -13.19 -4.45
CA ALA A 31 1.87 -12.65 -4.29
C ALA A 31 2.78 -13.06 -5.46
N ASP A 32 2.81 -14.36 -5.78
CA ASP A 32 3.56 -14.90 -6.91
C ASP A 32 3.13 -14.26 -8.23
N ARG A 33 1.81 -14.11 -8.44
CA ARG A 33 1.32 -13.46 -9.66
C ARG A 33 1.75 -12.00 -9.74
N LEU A 34 1.73 -11.25 -8.64
CA LEU A 34 2.16 -9.86 -8.67
C LEU A 34 3.67 -9.76 -8.95
N TRP A 35 4.47 -10.71 -8.45
CA TRP A 35 5.86 -10.88 -8.87
C TRP A 35 5.99 -11.03 -10.38
N ASP A 36 5.24 -11.96 -10.98
CA ASP A 36 5.25 -12.16 -12.43
C ASP A 36 4.87 -10.88 -13.20
N VAL A 37 3.86 -10.14 -12.74
CA VAL A 37 3.45 -8.86 -13.38
C VAL A 37 4.62 -7.86 -13.36
N LEU A 38 5.33 -7.75 -12.24
CA LEU A 38 6.48 -6.85 -12.13
C LEU A 38 7.64 -7.28 -13.04
N ASP A 39 7.85 -8.59 -13.23
CA ASP A 39 8.86 -9.12 -14.17
C ASP A 39 8.46 -8.95 -15.64
N GLU A 40 7.20 -9.23 -15.98
CA GLU A 40 6.65 -9.15 -17.34
C GLU A 40 6.69 -7.72 -17.89
N HIS A 41 6.40 -6.73 -17.04
CA HIS A 41 6.30 -5.33 -17.44
C HIS A 41 7.52 -4.49 -17.05
N GLU A 42 8.43 -5.01 -16.23
CA GLU A 42 9.54 -4.28 -15.60
C GLU A 42 9.10 -2.96 -14.93
N ALA A 43 7.85 -2.89 -14.48
CA ALA A 43 7.22 -1.68 -13.98
C ALA A 43 6.04 -2.00 -13.05
N TRP A 44 5.65 -1.02 -12.24
CA TRP A 44 4.41 -1.10 -11.45
C TRP A 44 3.21 -1.12 -12.41
N PRO A 45 2.18 -1.96 -12.18
CA PRO A 45 0.93 -1.91 -12.91
C PRO A 45 0.13 -0.66 -12.50
N GLY A 46 0.57 0.52 -12.98
CA GLY A 46 -0.05 1.82 -12.75
C GLY A 46 -1.24 2.12 -13.68
N TYR A 47 -1.79 3.33 -13.57
CA TYR A 47 -2.99 3.77 -14.30
C TYR A 47 -2.89 3.60 -15.81
N ARG A 48 -1.71 3.81 -16.39
CA ARG A 48 -1.48 3.72 -17.83
C ARG A 48 -1.62 2.29 -18.34
N LEU A 49 -1.27 1.29 -17.52
CA LEU A 49 -1.36 -0.12 -17.88
C LEU A 49 -2.73 -0.70 -17.53
N VAL A 50 -3.22 -0.48 -16.30
CA VAL A 50 -4.38 -1.20 -15.75
C VAL A 50 -5.49 -0.30 -15.20
N ASP A 51 -5.47 1.00 -15.51
CA ASP A 51 -6.43 2.00 -15.00
C ASP A 51 -6.45 2.10 -13.45
N VAL A 52 -7.26 3.01 -12.92
CA VAL A 52 -7.28 3.36 -11.48
C VAL A 52 -7.64 2.18 -10.59
N ASP A 53 -8.61 1.37 -10.97
CA ASP A 53 -9.07 0.24 -10.16
C ASP A 53 -8.17 -1.00 -10.27
N GLY A 54 -7.49 -1.19 -11.41
CA GLY A 54 -6.45 -2.21 -11.54
C GLY A 54 -5.22 -1.88 -10.70
N GLU A 55 -4.80 -0.62 -10.68
CA GLU A 55 -3.69 -0.14 -9.85
C GLU A 55 -4.02 -0.32 -8.37
N HIS A 56 -5.22 0.09 -7.96
CA HIS A 56 -5.68 -0.10 -6.59
C HIS A 56 -5.73 -1.59 -6.20
N ALA A 57 -6.18 -2.45 -7.11
CA ALA A 57 -6.18 -3.90 -6.90
C ALA A 57 -4.76 -4.47 -6.73
N ALA A 58 -3.79 -4.03 -7.55
CA ALA A 58 -2.39 -4.41 -7.40
C ALA A 58 -1.83 -3.96 -6.04
N TRP A 59 -2.15 -2.74 -5.62
CA TRP A 59 -1.73 -2.21 -4.32
C TRP A 59 -2.30 -3.00 -3.14
N LEU A 60 -3.57 -3.45 -3.20
CA LEU A 60 -4.16 -4.31 -2.17
C LEU A 60 -3.41 -5.64 -2.05
N ILE A 61 -3.03 -6.24 -3.17
CA ILE A 61 -2.23 -7.48 -3.20
C ILE A 61 -0.84 -7.21 -2.61
N ALA A 62 -0.16 -6.14 -3.02
CA ALA A 62 1.15 -5.76 -2.49
C ALA A 62 1.10 -5.54 -0.97
N GLN A 63 0.10 -4.80 -0.48
CA GLN A 63 -0.08 -4.52 0.94
C GLN A 63 -0.28 -5.78 1.79
N LEU A 64 -0.91 -6.81 1.24
CA LEU A 64 -1.14 -8.09 1.93
C LEU A 64 -0.13 -9.18 1.58
N GLY A 65 0.84 -8.89 0.71
CA GLY A 65 1.95 -9.76 0.39
C GLY A 65 2.95 -9.88 1.54
N ASP A 66 3.95 -10.74 1.37
CA ASP A 66 5.09 -10.80 2.30
C ASP A 66 6.03 -9.59 2.14
N THR A 67 6.94 -9.43 3.09
CA THR A 67 7.87 -8.30 3.11
C THR A 67 8.76 -8.23 1.87
N GLU A 68 9.09 -9.37 1.25
CA GLU A 68 9.98 -9.39 0.10
C GLU A 68 9.28 -8.87 -1.16
N LEU A 69 8.05 -9.32 -1.41
CA LEU A 69 7.21 -8.73 -2.46
C LEU A 69 6.97 -7.23 -2.21
N GLN A 70 6.69 -6.83 -0.96
CA GLN A 70 6.47 -5.42 -0.63
C GLN A 70 7.68 -4.54 -0.97
N ARG A 71 8.91 -5.00 -0.64
CA ARG A 71 10.15 -4.28 -1.00
C ARG A 71 10.27 -4.13 -2.52
N ARG A 72 10.09 -5.21 -3.26
CA ARG A 72 10.12 -5.16 -4.73
C ARG A 72 9.08 -4.20 -5.29
N CYS A 73 7.85 -4.27 -4.78
CA CYS A 73 6.79 -3.37 -5.19
C CYS A 73 7.17 -1.90 -4.94
N LEU A 74 7.84 -1.57 -3.83
CA LEU A 74 8.29 -0.21 -3.55
C LEU A 74 9.24 0.35 -4.59
N GLU A 75 10.19 -0.45 -5.09
CA GLU A 75 11.15 -0.01 -6.11
C GLU A 75 10.45 0.46 -7.40
N HIS A 76 9.41 -0.25 -7.82
CA HIS A 76 8.63 0.10 -9.00
C HIS A 76 7.55 1.17 -8.73
N LEU A 77 6.92 1.11 -7.55
CA LEU A 77 5.85 2.02 -7.16
C LEU A 77 6.36 3.45 -6.94
N GLU A 78 7.57 3.62 -6.40
CA GLU A 78 8.21 4.93 -6.27
C GLU A 78 8.32 5.63 -7.64
N ALA A 79 8.85 4.91 -8.63
CA ALA A 79 8.94 5.42 -9.99
C ALA A 79 7.54 5.74 -10.55
N ALA A 80 6.55 4.86 -10.39
CA ALA A 80 5.20 5.10 -10.87
C ALA A 80 4.57 6.36 -10.25
N VAL A 81 4.78 6.61 -8.95
CA VAL A 81 4.34 7.83 -8.28
C VAL A 81 5.04 9.07 -8.86
N ASP A 82 6.36 9.02 -9.08
CA ASP A 82 7.12 10.13 -9.68
C ASP A 82 6.63 10.47 -11.10
N TRP A 83 6.16 9.47 -11.85
CA TRP A 83 5.56 9.65 -13.17
C TRP A 83 4.06 10.01 -13.15
N GLY A 84 3.45 10.11 -11.97
CA GLY A 84 2.01 10.37 -11.81
C GLY A 84 1.12 9.21 -12.25
N ASP A 85 1.65 7.98 -12.24
CA ASP A 85 0.99 6.75 -12.69
C ASP A 85 0.49 5.87 -11.53
N ALA A 86 0.63 6.33 -10.28
CA ALA A 86 0.08 5.72 -9.08
C ALA A 86 -0.14 6.78 -7.98
N PRO A 87 -1.00 6.55 -6.97
CA PRO A 87 -1.21 7.50 -5.89
C PRO A 87 0.02 7.57 -4.96
N PRO A 88 0.51 8.77 -4.59
CA PRO A 88 1.56 8.91 -3.58
C PRO A 88 1.20 8.27 -2.22
N GLY A 89 -0.08 8.25 -1.87
CA GLY A 89 -0.58 7.60 -0.67
C GLY A 89 -0.37 6.09 -0.66
N HIS A 90 -0.42 5.42 -1.82
CA HIS A 90 -0.16 3.99 -1.93
C HIS A 90 1.29 3.65 -1.57
N TYR A 91 2.24 4.45 -2.09
CA TYR A 91 3.66 4.36 -1.72
C TYR A 91 3.86 4.60 -0.22
N ALA A 92 3.27 5.66 0.33
CA ALA A 92 3.39 5.99 1.75
C ALA A 92 2.94 4.84 2.67
N CYS A 93 1.83 4.19 2.34
CA CYS A 93 1.31 3.05 3.08
C CYS A 93 2.24 1.83 3.01
N LEU A 94 2.78 1.54 1.82
CA LEU A 94 3.66 0.39 1.61
C LEU A 94 5.02 0.59 2.29
N VAL A 95 5.56 1.82 2.27
CA VAL A 95 6.78 2.18 3.00
C VAL A 95 6.62 1.92 4.50
N ASP A 96 5.53 2.40 5.09
CA ASP A 96 5.29 2.19 6.52
C ASP A 96 5.10 0.70 6.86
N ARG A 97 4.49 -0.07 5.96
CA ARG A 97 4.31 -1.51 6.15
C ARG A 97 5.65 -2.25 6.17
N VAL A 98 6.51 -1.98 5.19
CA VAL A 98 7.86 -2.58 5.15
C VAL A 98 8.65 -2.17 6.39
N ARG A 99 8.64 -0.88 6.75
CA ARG A 99 9.33 -0.39 7.96
C ARG A 99 8.82 -1.07 9.22
N MET A 100 7.50 -1.21 9.38
CA MET A 100 6.91 -1.92 10.50
C MET A 100 7.37 -3.39 10.55
N ALA A 101 7.38 -4.09 9.41
CA ALA A 101 7.85 -5.47 9.32
C ALA A 101 9.34 -5.62 9.65
N GLU A 102 10.14 -4.58 9.40
CA GLU A 102 11.57 -4.51 9.71
C GLU A 102 11.88 -3.98 11.13
N GLY A 103 10.85 -3.67 11.93
CA GLY A 103 11.00 -3.14 13.28
C GLY A 103 11.42 -1.66 13.33
N HIS A 104 11.28 -0.94 12.22
CA HIS A 104 11.54 0.50 12.13
C HIS A 104 10.29 1.34 12.40
N PRO A 105 10.42 2.53 13.00
CA PRO A 105 9.31 3.47 13.11
C PRO A 105 8.81 3.91 11.73
N GLN A 106 7.50 4.08 11.61
CA GLN A 106 6.80 4.54 10.42
C GLN A 106 7.19 5.97 10.04
N LEU A 107 7.05 6.34 8.78
CA LEU A 107 7.22 7.72 8.31
C LEU A 107 5.86 8.44 8.20
N TYR A 108 4.81 7.76 7.75
CA TYR A 108 3.53 8.39 7.43
C TYR A 108 2.41 8.04 8.43
N GLY A 109 2.62 7.05 9.29
CA GLY A 109 1.67 6.65 10.33
C GLY A 109 0.43 5.96 9.78
N SER A 110 0.59 5.11 8.75
CA SER A 110 -0.51 4.41 8.08
C SER A 110 -0.85 3.04 8.69
N GLN A 111 0.08 2.42 9.41
CA GLN A 111 -0.11 1.14 10.10
C GLN A 111 -0.56 1.37 11.54
N PHE A 112 -1.58 0.62 11.93
CA PHE A 112 -2.19 0.65 13.25
C PHE A 112 -2.11 -0.73 13.90
N VAL A 113 -2.07 -0.75 15.22
CA VAL A 113 -2.05 -1.95 16.06
C VAL A 113 -3.09 -1.87 17.16
N ILE A 114 -3.46 -3.02 17.71
CA ILE A 114 -4.28 -3.10 18.92
C ILE A 114 -3.35 -3.02 20.14
N ALA A 115 -3.41 -1.91 20.87
CA ALA A 115 -2.70 -1.75 22.14
C ALA A 115 -3.38 -2.53 23.27
N ALA A 116 -2.67 -2.67 24.40
CA ALA A 116 -3.24 -3.18 25.64
C ALA A 116 -4.54 -2.43 25.99
N GLY A 117 -5.60 -3.18 26.29
CA GLY A 117 -6.94 -2.62 26.53
C GLY A 117 -7.81 -2.47 25.27
N GLY A 118 -7.40 -3.02 24.12
CA GLY A 118 -8.24 -3.10 22.92
C GLY A 118 -8.34 -1.79 22.13
N ARG A 119 -7.44 -0.84 22.38
CA ARG A 119 -7.43 0.45 21.68
C ARG A 119 -6.63 0.36 20.38
N ILE A 120 -7.18 0.88 19.30
CA ILE A 120 -6.47 1.03 18.03
C ILE A 120 -5.55 2.26 18.11
N VAL A 121 -4.26 2.07 17.90
CA VAL A 121 -3.25 3.14 17.94
C VAL A 121 -2.29 2.99 16.76
N PRO A 122 -1.71 4.09 16.25
CA PRO A 122 -0.67 3.98 15.23
C PRO A 122 0.56 3.24 15.80
N TRP A 123 1.22 2.42 14.98
CA TRP A 123 2.55 1.90 15.30
C TRP A 123 3.56 3.06 15.45
N PRO A 124 4.68 2.94 16.21
CA PRO A 124 5.62 4.04 16.43
C PRO A 124 5.98 4.79 15.14
N ILE A 125 5.97 6.12 15.21
CA ILE A 125 6.20 7.01 14.07
C ILE A 125 7.50 7.78 14.34
N GLU A 126 8.36 7.88 13.33
CA GLU A 126 9.54 8.73 13.34
C GLU A 126 9.13 10.20 13.29
N ARG A 127 9.53 11.02 14.28
CA ARG A 127 9.18 12.46 14.35
C ARG A 127 7.67 12.71 14.20
N PRO A 128 6.83 12.18 15.12
CA PRO A 128 5.38 12.27 15.03
C PRO A 128 4.86 13.71 14.94
N GLU A 129 5.58 14.66 15.53
CA GLU A 129 5.26 16.10 15.49
C GLU A 129 5.23 16.71 14.08
N THR A 130 5.86 16.05 13.10
CA THR A 130 5.88 16.49 11.69
C THR A 130 5.13 15.56 10.74
N VAL A 131 4.46 14.53 11.27
CA VAL A 131 3.83 13.48 10.44
C VAL A 131 2.82 14.05 9.45
N ASP A 132 2.01 15.01 9.86
CA ASP A 132 0.96 15.58 9.00
C ASP A 132 1.52 16.40 7.83
N VAL A 133 2.73 16.95 7.96
CA VAL A 133 3.44 17.60 6.84
C VAL A 133 3.78 16.57 5.76
N ARG A 134 4.24 15.38 6.17
CA ARG A 134 4.54 14.27 5.25
C ARG A 134 3.25 13.68 4.66
N ARG A 135 2.22 13.48 5.48
CA ARG A 135 0.91 12.97 5.04
C ARG A 135 0.26 13.87 3.99
N THR A 136 0.28 15.18 4.20
CA THR A 136 -0.25 16.16 3.24
C THR A 136 0.43 16.05 1.88
N ARG A 137 1.76 15.90 1.85
CA ARG A 137 2.52 15.72 0.58
C ARG A 137 2.15 14.44 -0.15
N MET A 138 1.72 13.41 0.58
CA MET A 138 1.30 12.12 0.02
C MET A 138 -0.21 12.05 -0.27
N GLY A 139 -0.95 13.16 -0.12
CA GLY A 139 -2.40 13.18 -0.30
C GLY A 139 -3.17 12.42 0.79
N LEU A 140 -2.53 12.11 1.92
CA LEU A 140 -3.15 11.45 3.06
C LEU A 140 -3.82 12.47 3.97
N GLN A 141 -5.00 12.11 4.51
CA GLN A 141 -5.69 12.89 5.54
C GLN A 141 -4.84 13.02 6.82
N PRO A 142 -5.08 14.01 7.70
CA PRO A 142 -4.35 14.13 8.96
C PRO A 142 -4.41 12.85 9.81
N LEU A 143 -3.34 12.54 10.55
CA LEU A 143 -3.23 11.30 11.31
C LEU A 143 -4.37 11.14 12.32
N ALA A 144 -4.75 12.24 12.98
CA ALA A 144 -5.87 12.23 13.93
C ALA A 144 -7.20 11.83 13.27
N VAL A 145 -7.46 12.28 12.03
CA VAL A 145 -8.67 11.91 11.29
C VAL A 145 -8.63 10.43 10.90
N GLN A 146 -7.49 9.95 10.43
CA GLN A 146 -7.31 8.52 10.14
C GLN A 146 -7.56 7.67 11.40
N GLN A 147 -7.01 8.07 12.54
CA GLN A 147 -7.21 7.34 13.80
C GLN A 147 -8.68 7.28 14.19
N MET A 148 -9.44 8.38 14.03
CA MET A 148 -10.89 8.39 14.29
C MET A 148 -11.64 7.40 13.40
N ILE A 149 -11.28 7.32 12.11
CA ILE A 149 -11.88 6.36 11.17
C ILE A 149 -11.56 4.92 11.60
N MET A 150 -10.30 4.63 11.90
CA MET A 150 -9.86 3.29 12.33
C MET A 150 -10.55 2.85 13.63
N GLU A 151 -10.70 3.75 14.60
CA GLU A 151 -11.40 3.48 15.85
C GLU A 151 -12.90 3.24 15.65
N ALA A 152 -13.53 3.96 14.71
CA ALA A 152 -14.94 3.77 14.37
C ALA A 152 -15.18 2.42 13.69
N GLU A 153 -14.39 2.08 12.67
CA GLU A 153 -14.48 0.80 11.95
C GLU A 153 -14.25 -0.39 12.88
N TYR A 154 -13.25 -0.31 13.76
CA TYR A 154 -12.98 -1.37 14.73
C TYR A 154 -14.14 -1.58 15.71
N ARG A 155 -14.77 -0.49 16.16
CA ARG A 155 -15.92 -0.56 17.06
C ARG A 155 -17.13 -1.20 16.38
N GLU A 156 -17.33 -0.94 15.09
CA GLU A 156 -18.48 -1.45 14.34
C GLU A 156 -18.31 -2.92 13.93
N HIS A 157 -17.13 -3.31 13.46
CA HIS A 157 -16.90 -4.61 12.83
C HIS A 157 -16.06 -5.59 13.67
N GLY A 158 -15.47 -5.15 14.80
CA GLY A 158 -14.60 -5.97 15.67
C GLY A 158 -13.22 -6.32 15.09
N THR A 159 -13.04 -6.15 13.78
CA THR A 159 -11.78 -6.19 13.03
C THR A 159 -11.88 -5.18 11.89
N PRO A 160 -10.88 -4.33 11.65
CA PRO A 160 -10.99 -3.36 10.57
C PRO A 160 -10.94 -4.10 9.23
N LEU A 161 -11.58 -3.53 8.21
CA LEU A 161 -11.52 -4.07 6.84
C LEU A 161 -10.09 -4.01 6.29
N TRP A 162 -9.26 -3.15 6.87
CA TRP A 162 -7.82 -3.11 6.68
C TRP A 162 -7.09 -4.01 7.69
N PRO A 163 -6.06 -4.78 7.29
CA PRO A 163 -5.22 -5.52 8.24
C PRO A 163 -4.61 -4.59 9.30
N VAL A 164 -5.24 -4.51 10.46
CA VAL A 164 -4.57 -4.10 11.70
C VAL A 164 -3.73 -5.29 12.10
N THR A 165 -2.48 -5.27 11.66
CA THR A 165 -1.51 -6.29 12.02
C THR A 165 -1.32 -6.23 13.53
N SER A 166 -1.73 -7.30 14.22
CA SER A 166 -1.17 -7.61 15.55
C SER A 166 0.37 -7.52 15.42
N PRO A 167 1.08 -6.95 16.41
CA PRO A 167 2.51 -6.70 16.28
C PRO A 167 3.25 -7.98 15.88
N PRO A 168 4.35 -7.90 15.10
CA PRO A 168 5.22 -9.06 14.94
C PRO A 168 5.67 -9.53 16.33
N PRO A 169 5.81 -10.85 16.57
CA PRO A 169 6.36 -11.33 17.82
C PRO A 169 7.73 -10.69 18.06
N PRO A 170 8.12 -10.49 19.35
CA PRO A 170 9.36 -9.83 19.73
C PRO A 170 10.61 -10.50 19.15
#